data_AF-A0A212C253-F1
#
_entry.id   AF-A0A212C253-F1
#
_cell.length_a   1.000
_cell.length_b   1.000
_cell.length_c   1.000
_cell.angle_alpha   90.00
_cell.angle_beta   90.00
_cell.angle_gamma   90.00
#
_symmetry.space_group_name_H-M   'P 1'
#
loop_
_entity.id
_entity.type
_entity.pdbx_description
1 polymer ?
#
loop_
_entity_poly.entity_id
_entity_poly.type
_entity_poly.pdbx_seq_one_letter_code
_entity_poly.pdbx_strand_id
1 'polypeptide(L)'
;SVDKSVIVYDTKTENILHTLTQHTRYVTTCAFAPNILLLATGSMDKTVNIWQFDTETLCQAKIPDQPKQFTENWSEDDVSNWLCAEGLEDLVDIFKMNNIDGRELLNLTKESLADDLK
;
A
#
# COMPACT_ATOMS: atom_id res chain seq x y z
N SER A 1 -20.25 -4.78 19.91
CA SER A 1 -20.66 -5.95 19.11
C SER A 1 -21.12 -7.08 20.02
N VAL A 2 -22.37 -7.53 19.86
CA VAL A 2 -22.94 -8.64 20.66
C VAL A 2 -22.42 -9.99 20.15
N ASP A 3 -22.19 -10.09 18.84
CA ASP A 3 -21.65 -11.25 18.14
C ASP A 3 -20.14 -11.46 18.36
N LYS A 4 -19.52 -10.68 19.25
CA LYS A 4 -18.10 -10.78 19.65
C LYS A 4 -17.09 -10.50 18.53
N SER A 5 -17.57 -10.24 17.33
CA SER A 5 -16.76 -9.93 16.16
C SER A 5 -16.57 -8.43 16.02
N VAL A 6 -15.39 -8.03 15.53
CA VAL A 6 -15.10 -6.68 15.06
C VAL A 6 -14.95 -6.75 13.55
N ILE A 7 -15.72 -5.93 12.84
CA ILE A 7 -15.71 -5.89 11.37
C ILE A 7 -15.15 -4.54 10.96
N VAL A 8 -14.10 -4.56 10.13
CA VAL A 8 -13.54 -3.38 9.48
C VAL A 8 -14.05 -3.37 8.05
N TYR A 9 -14.67 -2.27 7.65
CA TYR A 9 -15.24 -2.08 6.32
C TYR A 9 -14.59 -0.89 5.63
N ASP A 10 -14.44 -1.00 4.32
CA ASP A 10 -14.02 0.11 3.48
C ASP A 10 -15.21 0.99 3.15
N THR A 11 -15.09 2.30 3.39
CA THR A 11 -16.19 3.24 3.18
C THR A 11 -16.38 3.62 1.71
N LYS A 12 -15.39 3.39 0.84
CA LYS A 12 -15.44 3.77 -0.57
C LYS A 12 -15.97 2.67 -1.46
N THR A 13 -15.67 1.42 -1.11
CA THR A 13 -16.01 0.23 -1.88
C THR A 13 -17.12 -0.59 -1.21
N GLU A 14 -17.52 -0.22 0.01
CA GLU A 14 -18.53 -0.91 0.82
C GLU A 14 -18.21 -2.40 1.07
N ASN A 15 -16.93 -2.77 0.95
CA ASN A 15 -16.48 -4.13 1.18
C ASN A 15 -15.99 -4.35 2.61
N ILE A 16 -16.21 -5.55 3.11
CA ILE A 16 -15.66 -6.00 4.38
C ILE A 16 -14.17 -6.29 4.16
N LEU A 17 -13.31 -5.48 4.79
CA LEU A 17 -11.85 -5.65 4.71
C LEU A 17 -11.41 -6.79 5.61
N HIS A 18 -11.83 -6.75 6.88
CA HIS A 18 -11.40 -7.73 7.87
C HIS A 18 -12.54 -8.06 8.85
N THR A 19 -12.61 -9.33 9.23
CA THR A 19 -13.48 -9.82 10.30
C THR A 19 -12.59 -10.43 11.38
N LEU A 20 -12.63 -9.81 12.55
CA LEU A 20 -11.74 -10.09 13.67
C LEU A 20 -12.56 -10.74 14.79
N THR A 21 -12.33 -12.02 15.05
CA THR A 21 -13.16 -12.86 15.94
C THR A 21 -12.46 -13.27 17.24
N GLN A 22 -11.45 -12.50 17.66
CA GLN A 22 -10.58 -12.87 18.78
C GLN A 22 -11.20 -12.61 20.17
N HIS A 23 -12.29 -11.85 20.26
CA HIS A 23 -12.95 -11.59 21.54
C HIS A 23 -13.88 -12.74 21.94
N THR A 24 -13.87 -13.09 23.22
CA THR A 24 -14.70 -14.20 23.75
C THR A 24 -16.03 -13.70 24.32
N ARG A 25 -16.15 -12.38 24.51
CA ARG A 25 -17.35 -11.64 24.97
C ARG A 25 -17.62 -10.42 24.10
N TYR A 26 -18.70 -9.71 24.45
CA TYR A 26 -19.16 -8.53 23.73
C TYR A 26 -18.09 -7.44 23.75
N VAL A 27 -17.78 -6.93 22.55
CA VAL A 27 -16.91 -5.77 22.36
C VAL A 27 -17.70 -4.53 22.74
N THR A 28 -17.22 -3.78 23.71
CA THR A 28 -17.89 -2.60 24.26
C THR A 28 -17.33 -1.28 23.75
N THR A 29 -16.07 -1.29 23.29
CA THR A 29 -15.40 -0.08 22.81
C THR A 29 -14.45 -0.37 21.66
N CYS A 30 -14.27 0.61 20.78
CA CYS A 30 -13.28 0.61 19.71
C CYS A 30 -12.72 2.02 19.51
N ALA A 31 -11.42 2.12 19.18
CA ALA A 31 -10.75 3.40 18.90
C ALA A 31 -9.69 3.22 17.81
N PHE A 32 -9.70 4.11 16.81
CA PHE A 32 -8.68 4.16 15.76
C PHE A 32 -7.59 5.19 16.12
N ALA A 33 -6.34 4.87 15.79
CA ALA A 33 -5.26 5.84 15.81
C ALA A 33 -5.33 6.75 14.56
N PRO A 34 -5.06 8.06 14.68
CA PRO A 34 -5.17 9.01 13.57
C PRO A 34 -3.97 8.96 12.60
N ASN A 35 -2.79 8.61 13.10
CA ASN A 35 -1.53 8.65 12.33
C ASN A 35 -1.00 7.27 11.94
N ILE A 36 -1.57 6.22 12.53
CA ILE A 36 -1.16 4.83 12.34
C ILE A 36 -2.44 4.05 12.12
N LEU A 37 -2.43 3.10 11.20
CA LEU A 37 -3.59 2.25 10.90
C LEU A 37 -3.74 1.17 11.99
N LEU A 38 -4.02 1.63 13.21
CA LEU A 38 -4.07 0.82 14.41
C LEU A 38 -5.44 0.98 15.06
N LEU A 39 -6.07 -0.14 15.39
CA LEU A 39 -7.38 -0.21 16.01
C LEU A 39 -7.26 -0.91 17.36
N ALA A 40 -7.71 -0.26 18.42
CA ALA A 40 -7.84 -0.86 19.73
C ALA A 40 -9.30 -1.26 19.96
N THR A 41 -9.55 -2.50 20.37
CA THR A 41 -10.89 -2.99 20.72
C THR A 41 -10.90 -3.53 22.15
N GLY A 42 -11.82 -3.01 22.96
CA GLY A 42 -12.01 -3.44 24.34
C GLY A 42 -13.27 -4.28 24.49
N SER A 43 -13.17 -5.36 25.26
CA SER A 43 -14.25 -6.33 25.45
C SER A 43 -14.50 -6.63 26.92
N MET A 44 -15.71 -7.10 27.22
CA MET A 44 -16.10 -7.59 28.54
C MET A 44 -15.42 -8.91 28.94
N ASP A 45 -14.59 -9.48 28.08
CA ASP A 45 -13.68 -10.59 28.41
C ASP A 45 -12.47 -10.14 29.22
N LYS A 46 -12.41 -8.85 29.59
CA LYS A 46 -11.32 -8.21 30.33
C LYS A 46 -10.03 -8.12 29.52
N THR A 47 -10.11 -8.21 28.20
CA THR A 47 -8.97 -8.01 27.31
C THR A 47 -9.18 -6.80 26.41
N VAL A 48 -8.05 -6.23 25.98
CA VAL A 48 -7.98 -5.23 24.92
C VAL A 48 -7.13 -5.85 23.82
N ASN A 49 -7.70 -5.96 22.63
CA ASN A 49 -6.96 -6.43 21.45
C ASN A 49 -6.54 -5.22 20.64
N ILE A 50 -5.28 -5.23 20.20
CA ILE A 50 -4.72 -4.21 19.34
C ILE A 50 -4.50 -4.84 17.96
N TRP A 51 -5.10 -4.21 16.96
CA TRP A 51 -5.04 -4.62 15.57
C TRP A 51 -4.19 -3.61 14.83
N GLN A 52 -3.01 -4.03 14.41
CA GLN A 52 -2.19 -3.24 13.50
C GLN A 52 -2.52 -3.69 12.07
N PHE A 53 -2.94 -2.74 11.25
CA PHE A 53 -3.11 -2.95 9.82
C PHE A 53 -1.93 -2.29 9.13
N ASP A 54 -1.33 -2.98 8.17
CA ASP A 54 -0.37 -2.34 7.28
C ASP A 54 -1.12 -1.65 6.15
N THR A 55 -0.72 -0.42 5.82
CA THR A 55 -1.24 0.29 4.64
C THR A 55 -1.05 -0.53 3.36
N GLU A 56 -0.13 -1.49 3.38
CA GLU A 56 0.13 -2.42 2.28
C GLU A 56 -0.93 -3.51 2.09
N THR A 57 -1.71 -3.86 3.11
CA THR A 57 -2.69 -4.96 3.04
C THR A 57 -4.11 -4.47 2.75
N LEU A 58 -4.47 -3.24 3.13
CA LEU A 58 -5.77 -2.65 2.77
C LEU A 58 -5.87 -2.21 1.30
N CYS A 59 -4.74 -2.01 0.62
CA CYS A 59 -4.70 -1.64 -0.80
C CYS A 59 -4.90 -2.81 -1.77
N GLN A 60 -5.17 -4.03 -1.30
CA GLN A 60 -5.33 -5.20 -2.18
C GLN A 60 -6.70 -5.30 -2.87
N ALA A 61 -7.47 -4.20 -2.90
CA ALA A 61 -8.63 -4.03 -3.76
C ALA A 61 -8.46 -2.80 -4.66
N LYS A 62 -7.78 -3.03 -5.80
CA LYS A 62 -7.80 -2.23 -7.04
C LYS A 62 -6.94 -0.96 -7.08
N ILE A 63 -5.66 -1.19 -7.38
CA ILE A 63 -4.95 -0.46 -8.44
C ILE A 63 -4.27 -1.56 -9.29
N PRO A 64 -4.51 -1.68 -10.61
CA PRO A 64 -3.60 -2.46 -11.44
C PRO A 64 -2.26 -1.74 -11.43
N ASP A 65 -1.20 -2.42 -11.01
CA ASP A 65 0.18 -1.98 -11.16
C ASP A 65 0.48 -0.55 -10.70
N GLN A 66 0.54 -0.34 -9.38
CA GLN A 66 1.65 0.48 -8.90
C GLN A 66 2.85 -0.47 -8.78
N PRO A 67 3.98 -0.21 -9.46
CA PRO A 67 5.19 -0.93 -9.16
C PRO A 67 5.65 -0.56 -7.76
N LYS A 68 5.26 -1.41 -6.80
CA LYS A 68 5.95 -1.52 -5.52
C LYS A 68 7.40 -1.87 -5.82
N GLN A 69 8.28 -0.92 -5.50
CA GLN A 69 9.74 -1.03 -5.50
C GLN A 69 10.33 -1.17 -6.91
N PHE A 70 11.08 -0.15 -7.34
CA PHE A 70 12.17 -0.38 -8.29
C PHE A 70 13.00 -1.54 -7.72
N THR A 71 13.02 -2.66 -8.42
CA THR A 71 13.89 -3.78 -8.06
C THR A 71 15.10 -3.74 -8.98
N GLU A 72 16.27 -4.15 -8.47
CA GLU A 72 17.48 -4.29 -9.30
C GLU A 72 17.27 -5.21 -10.52
N ASN A 73 16.19 -5.98 -10.54
CA ASN A 73 15.86 -6.99 -11.54
C ASN A 73 14.96 -6.50 -12.69
N TRP A 74 14.58 -5.22 -12.75
CA TRP A 74 13.81 -4.76 -13.91
C TRP A 74 14.65 -4.77 -15.17
N SER A 75 14.06 -5.23 -16.26
CA SER A 75 14.62 -5.10 -17.60
C SER A 75 14.35 -3.72 -18.21
N GLU A 76 15.06 -3.37 -19.28
CA GLU A 76 14.78 -2.18 -20.11
C GLU A 76 13.28 -2.04 -20.50
N ASP A 77 12.59 -3.15 -20.74
CA ASP A 77 11.17 -3.16 -21.10
C ASP A 77 10.27 -2.83 -19.90
N ASP A 78 10.61 -3.33 -18.71
CA ASP A 78 9.88 -3.03 -17.47
C ASP A 78 10.02 -1.55 -17.11
N VAL A 79 11.23 -0.99 -17.27
CA VAL A 79 11.50 0.44 -17.07
C VAL A 79 10.70 1.30 -18.06
N SER A 80 10.64 0.88 -19.32
CA SER A 80 9.87 1.55 -20.36
C SER A 80 8.36 1.53 -20.09
N ASN A 81 7.84 0.38 -19.65
CA ASN A 81 6.43 0.22 -19.29
C ASN A 81 6.07 1.11 -18.09
N TRP A 82 6.96 1.21 -17.11
CA TRP A 82 6.77 2.10 -15.96
C TRP A 82 6.78 3.58 -16.35
N LEU A 83 7.74 4.03 -17.16
CA LEU A 83 7.81 5.41 -17.65
C LEU A 83 6.53 5.81 -18.39
N CYS A 84 6.00 4.91 -19.23
CA CYS A 84 4.72 5.10 -19.92
C CYS A 84 3.54 5.19 -18.95
N ALA A 85 3.51 4.35 -17.90
CA ALA A 85 2.47 4.39 -16.86
C ALA A 85 2.51 5.67 -16.02
N GLU A 86 3.68 6.27 -15.80
CA GLU A 86 3.86 7.54 -15.08
C GLU A 86 3.65 8.78 -15.97
N GLY A 87 3.39 8.59 -17.28
CA GLY A 87 3.24 9.68 -18.24
C GLY A 87 4.56 10.37 -18.62
N LEU A 88 5.69 9.68 -18.43
CA LEU A 88 7.04 10.10 -18.78
C LEU A 88 7.49 9.47 -20.12
N GLU A 89 6.61 9.53 -21.12
CA GLU A 89 6.79 8.88 -22.41
C GLU A 89 8.04 9.40 -23.15
N ASP A 90 8.35 10.70 -23.03
CA ASP A 90 9.53 11.33 -23.64
C ASP A 90 10.86 10.76 -23.12
N LEU A 91 10.88 10.21 -21.90
CA LEU A 91 12.07 9.59 -21.33
C LEU A 91 12.25 8.14 -21.80
N VAL A 92 11.21 7.48 -22.31
CA VAL A 92 11.29 6.07 -22.75
C VAL A 92 12.37 5.89 -23.82
N ASP A 93 12.42 6.78 -24.80
CA ASP A 93 13.41 6.72 -25.88
C ASP A 93 14.83 6.94 -25.37
N ILE A 94 15.00 7.84 -24.39
CA ILE A 94 16.30 8.11 -23.75
C ILE A 94 16.76 6.89 -22.96
N PHE A 95 15.87 6.29 -22.18
CA PHE A 95 16.18 5.12 -21.35
C PHE A 95 16.49 3.89 -22.21
N LYS A 96 15.74 3.67 -23.30
CA LYS A 96 16.03 2.62 -24.28
C LYS A 96 17.36 2.84 -24.99
N MET A 97 17.65 4.07 -25.42
CA MET A 97 18.89 4.39 -26.11
C MET A 97 20.14 4.21 -25.22
N ASN A 98 19.97 4.30 -23.90
CA ASN A 98 21.03 4.12 -22.92
C ASN A 98 21.04 2.73 -22.26
N ASN A 99 20.17 1.80 -22.68
CA ASN A 99 20.05 0.46 -22.10
C ASN A 99 19.90 0.50 -20.56
N ILE A 100 19.02 1.38 -20.07
CA ILE A 100 18.84 1.61 -18.64
C ILE A 100 17.88 0.57 -18.06
N ASP A 101 18.47 -0.40 -17.35
CA ASP A 101 17.73 -1.41 -16.58
C ASP A 101 17.38 -0.90 -15.17
N GLY A 102 16.61 -1.68 -14.41
CA GLY A 102 16.16 -1.33 -13.06
C GLY A 102 17.27 -0.93 -12.10
N ARG A 103 18.45 -1.55 -12.24
CA ARG A 103 19.62 -1.26 -11.43
C ARG A 103 20.24 0.11 -11.72
N GLU A 104 20.29 0.50 -12.99
CA GLU A 104 20.78 1.81 -13.41
C GLU A 104 19.75 2.90 -13.09
N LEU A 105 18.45 2.61 -13.27
CA LEU A 105 17.35 3.47 -12.85
C LEU A 105 17.37 3.76 -11.33
N LEU A 106 17.69 2.75 -10.50
CA LEU A 106 17.87 2.90 -9.06
C LEU A 106 19.06 3.81 -8.71
N ASN A 107 20.14 3.75 -9.49
CA ASN A 107 21.30 4.61 -9.29
C ASN A 107 21.03 6.07 -9.73
N LEU A 108 20.04 6.27 -10.60
CA LEU A 108 19.61 7.58 -11.10
C LEU A 108 18.55 8.27 -10.21
N THR A 109 17.85 7.55 -9.33
CA THR A 109 16.66 8.04 -8.60
C THR A 109 16.99 8.37 -7.13
N LYS A 110 16.95 9.63 -6.70
CA LYS A 110 15.72 10.40 -6.40
C LYS A 110 15.86 11.92 -6.64
N GLU A 111 17.10 12.41 -6.74
CA GLU A 111 17.40 13.85 -6.88
C GLU A 111 17.56 14.28 -8.34
N SER A 112 18.09 13.42 -9.22
CA SER A 112 18.36 13.78 -10.63
C SER A 112 17.09 13.89 -11.47
N LEU A 113 16.09 13.04 -11.23
CA LEU A 113 14.82 13.06 -11.97
C LEU A 113 13.88 14.18 -11.51
N ALA A 114 14.04 14.70 -10.29
CA ALA A 114 13.24 15.81 -9.80
C ALA A 114 13.72 17.17 -10.33
N ASP A 115 15.00 17.28 -10.74
CA ASP A 115 15.58 18.51 -11.27
C ASP A 115 15.20 18.75 -12.75
N ASP A 116 14.97 17.67 -13.51
CA ASP A 116 14.56 17.73 -14.93
C ASP A 116 13.09 18.14 -15.15
N LEU A 117 12.29 18.18 -14.07
CA LEU A 117 10.85 18.49 -14.07
C LEU A 117 10.53 19.95 -13.72
N LYS A 118 11.49 20.87 -13.83
CA LYS A 118 11.35 22.28 -13.42
C LYS A 118 11.29 23.29 -14.56
#